data_AF-A0AAP5IH38-F1
#
_entry.id   AF-A0AAP5IH38-F1
#
_cell.length_a   1.000
_cell.length_b   1.000
_cell.length_c   1.000
_cell.angle_alpha   90.00
_cell.angle_beta   90.00
_cell.angle_gamma   90.00
#
_symmetry.space_group_name_H-M   'P 1'
#
loop_
_entity.id
_entity.type
_entity.pdbx_description
1 polymer ?
#
loop_
_entity_poly.entity_id
_entity_poly.type
_entity_poly.pdbx_seq_one_letter_code
_entity_poly.pdbx_strand_id
1 'polypeptide(L)'
;MSAELDKFKQIVDAEEYFEFFQIPYDQKFVNVNRLHILKKFSQFIKEIDDNYTEISASEKLNKYREALQKAYQVFLESTPQQEKLFKVFNEKPKNVITLTEISSD
;
A
#
# COMPACT_ATOMS: atom_id res chain seq x y z
N MET A 1 16.16 9.54 -9.20
CA MET A 1 16.46 8.10 -9.10
C MET A 1 15.62 7.53 -7.97
N SER A 2 14.78 6.55 -8.28
CA SER A 2 13.76 6.01 -7.36
C SER A 2 14.36 4.93 -6.45
N ALA A 3 15.36 5.28 -5.63
CA ALA A 3 16.09 4.32 -4.80
C ALA A 3 15.17 3.50 -3.87
N GLU A 4 14.06 4.08 -3.42
CA GLU A 4 13.04 3.39 -2.61
C GLU A 4 12.27 2.34 -3.40
N LEU A 5 11.93 2.62 -4.66
CA LEU A 5 11.23 1.67 -5.53
C LEU A 5 12.15 0.48 -5.88
N ASP A 6 13.44 0.75 -6.04
CA ASP A 6 14.43 -0.29 -6.28
C ASP A 6 14.57 -1.21 -5.06
N LYS A 7 14.72 -0.65 -3.85
CA LYS A 7 14.68 -1.39 -2.58
C LYS A 7 13.42 -2.23 -2.46
N PHE A 8 12.26 -1.65 -2.75
CA PHE A 8 10.98 -2.37 -2.73
C PHE A 8 10.98 -3.60 -3.67
N LYS A 9 11.57 -3.49 -4.87
CA LYS A 9 11.65 -4.60 -5.83
C LYS A 9 12.63 -5.70 -5.41
N GLN A 10 13.58 -5.40 -4.53
CA GLN A 10 14.50 -6.40 -3.97
C GLN A 10 13.84 -7.23 -2.86
N ILE A 11 12.77 -6.72 -2.25
CA ILE A 11 12.06 -7.43 -1.18
C ILE A 11 11.33 -8.65 -1.75
N VAL A 12 11.52 -9.78 -1.10
CA VAL A 12 10.85 -11.05 -1.46
C VAL A 12 9.98 -11.59 -0.32
N ASP A 13 10.29 -11.21 0.92
CA ASP A 13 9.58 -11.65 2.12
C ASP A 13 8.42 -10.72 2.48
N ALA A 14 7.32 -11.32 2.95
CA ALA A 14 6.13 -10.57 3.36
C ALA A 14 6.45 -9.59 4.50
N GLU A 15 7.21 -10.02 5.51
CA GLU A 15 7.58 -9.25 6.70
C GLU A 15 8.37 -8.00 6.34
N GLU A 16 9.38 -8.16 5.49
CA GLU A 16 10.20 -7.07 4.96
C GLU A 16 9.37 -5.99 4.24
N TYR A 17 8.29 -6.38 3.53
CA TYR A 17 7.39 -5.38 2.93
C TYR A 17 6.68 -4.54 3.99
N PHE A 18 6.20 -5.17 5.07
CA PHE A 18 5.55 -4.43 6.15
C PHE A 18 6.54 -3.53 6.90
N GLU A 19 7.76 -4.01 7.15
CA GLU A 19 8.83 -3.21 7.76
C GLU A 19 9.24 -2.04 6.87
N PHE A 20 9.39 -2.27 5.56
CA PHE A 20 9.72 -1.22 4.60
C PHE A 20 8.69 -0.09 4.59
N PHE A 21 7.40 -0.41 4.63
CA PHE A 21 6.33 0.58 4.69
C PHE A 21 6.00 1.05 6.12
N GLN A 22 6.71 0.53 7.14
CA GLN A 22 6.47 0.80 8.56
C GLN A 22 4.99 0.57 8.95
N ILE A 23 4.38 -0.47 8.39
CA ILE A 23 2.99 -0.86 8.67
C ILE A 23 3.00 -1.79 9.89
N PRO A 24 2.18 -1.55 10.92
CA PRO A 24 2.04 -2.48 12.02
C PRO A 24 1.35 -3.77 11.54
N TYR A 25 1.98 -4.91 11.80
CA TYR A 25 1.48 -6.24 11.43
C TYR A 25 1.68 -7.24 12.57
N ASP A 26 0.88 -8.30 12.57
CA ASP A 26 1.08 -9.42 13.49
C ASP A 26 2.00 -10.45 12.82
N GLN A 27 3.20 -10.65 13.37
CA GLN A 27 4.20 -11.57 12.82
C GLN A 27 3.66 -13.00 12.70
N LYS A 28 2.86 -13.49 13.66
CA LYS A 28 2.32 -14.86 13.59
C LYS A 28 1.31 -14.98 12.46
N PHE A 29 0.43 -14.00 12.33
CA PHE A 29 -0.56 -13.95 11.25
C PHE A 29 0.11 -13.85 9.88
N VAL A 30 1.09 -12.96 9.72
CA VAL A 30 1.83 -12.82 8.46
C VAL A 30 2.60 -14.09 8.17
N ASN A 31 3.29 -14.71 9.12
CA ASN A 31 4.05 -15.92 8.88
C ASN A 31 3.15 -17.08 8.41
N VAL A 32 1.95 -17.23 9.00
CA VAL A 32 0.95 -18.22 8.56
C VAL A 32 0.37 -17.90 7.18
N ASN A 33 0.08 -16.62 6.90
CA ASN A 33 -0.61 -16.20 5.68
C ASN A 33 0.33 -15.61 4.60
N ARG A 34 1.65 -15.65 4.77
CA ARG A 34 2.63 -14.91 3.94
C ARG A 34 2.47 -15.20 2.46
N LEU A 35 2.30 -16.48 2.11
CA LEU A 35 2.13 -16.91 0.72
C LEU A 35 0.85 -16.35 0.11
N HIS A 36 -0.24 -16.30 0.89
CA HIS A 36 -1.52 -15.78 0.46
C HIS A 36 -1.50 -14.25 0.34
N ILE A 37 -0.90 -13.57 1.32
CA ILE A 37 -0.68 -12.12 1.32
C ILE A 37 0.16 -11.73 0.11
N LEU A 38 1.31 -12.37 -0.12
CA LEU A 38 2.19 -12.10 -1.27
C LEU A 38 1.48 -12.36 -2.60
N LYS A 39 0.73 -13.46 -2.72
CA LYS A 39 -0.03 -13.77 -3.94
C LYS A 39 -1.09 -12.71 -4.23
N LYS A 40 -1.82 -12.26 -3.20
CA LYS A 40 -2.84 -11.21 -3.35
C LYS A 40 -2.21 -9.85 -3.62
N PHE A 41 -1.10 -9.56 -2.95
CA PHE A 41 -0.33 -8.36 -3.15
C PHE A 41 0.21 -8.26 -4.59
N SER A 42 0.80 -9.32 -5.12
CA SER A 42 1.28 -9.38 -6.51
C SER A 42 0.16 -9.12 -7.53
N GLN A 43 -1.06 -9.60 -7.28
CA GLN A 43 -2.23 -9.27 -8.11
C GLN A 43 -2.51 -7.77 -8.11
N PHE A 44 -2.57 -7.15 -6.93
CA PHE A 44 -2.80 -5.71 -6.82
C PHE A 44 -1.67 -4.88 -7.44
N ILE A 45 -0.40 -5.29 -7.28
CA ILE A 45 0.74 -4.65 -7.94
C ILE A 45 0.54 -4.65 -9.46
N LYS A 46 0.12 -5.79 -10.02
CA LYS A 46 -0.13 -5.92 -11.46
C LYS A 46 -1.30 -5.03 -11.92
N GLU A 47 -2.39 -4.99 -11.15
CA GLU A 47 -3.51 -4.09 -11.43
C GLU A 47 -3.08 -2.62 -11.38
N ILE A 48 -2.27 -2.25 -10.39
CA ILE A 48 -1.74 -0.88 -10.27
C ILE A 48 -0.83 -0.55 -11.44
N ASP A 49 0.05 -1.46 -11.84
CA ASP A 49 0.97 -1.25 -12.96
C ASP A 49 0.22 -1.05 -14.28
N ASP A 50 -0.89 -1.78 -14.47
CA ASP A 50 -1.76 -1.68 -15.65
C ASP A 50 -2.61 -0.40 -15.64
N ASN A 51 -3.17 -0.03 -14.49
CA ASN A 51 -4.06 1.14 -14.37
C ASN A 51 -3.29 2.48 -14.22
N TYR A 52 -2.07 2.45 -13.68
CA TYR A 52 -1.30 3.63 -13.33
C TYR A 52 0.11 3.55 -13.94
N THR A 53 0.17 3.65 -15.27
CA THR A 53 1.42 3.61 -16.04
C THR A 53 2.16 4.95 -16.06
N GLU A 54 1.44 6.07 -15.95
CA GLU A 54 1.98 7.45 -16.04
C GLU A 54 2.16 8.16 -14.68
N ILE A 55 2.25 7.40 -13.58
CA ILE A 55 2.47 7.99 -12.25
C ILE A 55 3.95 8.01 -11.87
N SER A 56 4.32 9.00 -11.05
CA SER A 56 5.67 9.11 -10.49
C SER A 56 5.99 7.94 -9.57
N ALA A 57 7.29 7.63 -9.41
CA ALA A 57 7.71 6.50 -8.58
C ALA A 57 7.22 6.59 -7.11
N SER A 58 7.14 7.80 -6.56
CA SER A 58 6.60 8.05 -5.21
C SER A 58 5.09 7.74 -5.12
N GLU A 59 4.31 8.12 -6.13
CA GLU A 59 2.88 7.77 -6.23
C GLU A 59 2.70 6.26 -6.35
N LYS A 60 3.57 5.60 -7.13
CA LYS A 60 3.56 4.15 -7.33
C LYS A 60 3.83 3.40 -6.02
N LEU A 61 4.82 3.86 -5.25
CA LEU A 61 5.11 3.38 -3.91
C LEU A 61 3.92 3.55 -2.96
N ASN A 62 3.23 4.70 -3.00
CA ASN A 62 2.05 4.93 -2.19
C ASN A 62 0.93 3.94 -2.54
N LYS A 63 0.69 3.71 -3.83
CA LYS A 63 -0.28 2.70 -4.31
C LYS A 63 0.10 1.28 -3.86
N TYR A 64 1.38 0.93 -3.91
CA TYR A 64 1.88 -0.36 -3.44
C TYR A 64 1.66 -0.54 -1.93
N ARG A 65 1.91 0.51 -1.14
CA ARG A 65 1.60 0.51 0.29
C ARG A 65 0.12 0.23 0.56
N GLU A 66 -0.77 0.93 -0.14
CA GLU A 66 -2.23 0.72 -0.05
C GLU A 66 -2.62 -0.71 -0.43
N ALA A 67 -2.03 -1.26 -1.50
CA ALA A 67 -2.27 -2.62 -1.95
C ALA A 67 -1.85 -3.67 -0.92
N LEU A 68 -0.70 -3.51 -0.26
CA LEU A 68 -0.23 -4.42 0.78
C LEU A 68 -1.19 -4.43 1.98
N GLN A 69 -1.61 -3.25 2.41
CA GLN A 69 -2.59 -3.11 3.50
C GLN A 69 -3.93 -3.73 3.13
N LYS A 70 -4.43 -3.50 1.91
CA LYS A 70 -5.68 -4.09 1.43
C LYS A 70 -5.59 -5.61 1.36
N ALA A 71 -4.48 -6.16 0.88
CA ALA A 71 -4.25 -7.60 0.89
C ALA A 71 -4.29 -8.15 2.31
N TYR A 72 -3.54 -7.55 3.22
CA TYR A 72 -3.51 -7.92 4.64
C TYR A 72 -4.91 -7.84 5.30
N GLN A 73 -5.65 -6.77 5.04
CA GLN A 73 -7.00 -6.56 5.56
C GLN A 73 -8.00 -7.61 5.07
N VAL A 74 -7.96 -7.97 3.78
CA VAL A 74 -8.84 -9.01 3.23
C VAL A 74 -8.67 -10.33 3.98
N PHE A 75 -7.44 -10.68 4.36
CA PHE A 75 -7.20 -11.87 5.18
C PHE A 75 -7.61 -11.66 6.64
N LEU A 76 -7.42 -10.47 7.20
CA LEU A 76 -7.88 -10.15 8.55
C LEU A 76 -9.40 -10.19 8.68
N GLU A 77 -10.16 -9.57 7.78
CA GLU A 77 -11.63 -9.56 7.79
C GLU A 77 -12.23 -10.94 7.53
N SER A 78 -11.52 -11.78 6.77
CA SER A 78 -11.88 -13.19 6.60
C SER A 78 -11.65 -14.01 7.88
N THR A 79 -11.06 -13.41 8.92
CA THR A 79 -10.81 -14.01 10.22
C THR A 79 -11.66 -13.28 11.29
N PRO A 80 -12.56 -13.95 12.02
CA PRO A 80 -13.54 -13.30 12.90
C PRO A 80 -12.96 -12.59 14.14
N GLN A 81 -11.64 -12.39 14.25
CA GLN A 81 -10.97 -12.06 15.50
C GLN A 81 -10.43 -10.62 15.61
N GLN A 82 -10.34 -9.79 14.56
CA GLN A 82 -9.54 -8.56 14.65
C GLN A 82 -10.09 -7.34 13.86
N GLU A 83 -11.24 -6.80 14.27
CA GLU A 83 -11.81 -5.51 13.79
C GLU A 83 -11.11 -4.24 14.36
N LYS A 84 -9.78 -4.24 14.56
CA LYS A 84 -9.09 -3.12 15.25
C LYS A 84 -8.11 -2.28 14.41
N LEU A 85 -7.76 -2.68 13.18
CA LEU A 85 -6.82 -1.91 12.34
C LEU A 85 -7.46 -0.79 11.50
N PHE A 86 -8.78 -0.62 11.56
CA PHE A 86 -9.57 0.22 10.63
C PHE A 86 -9.44 1.75 10.77
N LYS A 87 -8.66 2.27 11.73
CA LYS A 87 -8.63 3.73 11.94
C LYS A 87 -7.67 4.50 11.04
N VAL A 88 -6.79 3.85 10.26
CA VAL A 88 -5.65 4.57 9.65
C VAL A 88 -5.86 4.99 8.18
N PHE A 89 -6.83 4.45 7.43
CA PHE A 89 -6.91 4.77 5.98
C PHE A 89 -8.31 5.10 5.49
N ASN A 90 -8.72 6.35 5.72
CA ASN A 90 -9.66 7.05 4.82
C ASN A 90 -9.21 8.49 4.55
N GLU A 91 -7.90 8.80 4.62
CA GLU A 91 -7.40 10.05 4.05
C GLU A 91 -7.14 9.86 2.56
N LYS A 92 -8.21 10.07 1.79
CA LYS A 92 -8.12 10.47 0.40
C LYS A 92 -7.05 11.57 0.31
N PRO A 93 -6.07 11.55 -0.61
CA PRO A 93 -5.40 12.78 -0.97
C PRO A 93 -6.51 13.68 -1.53
N LYS A 94 -6.98 14.61 -0.70
CA LYS A 94 -7.77 15.73 -1.19
C LYS A 94 -6.86 16.39 -2.21
N ASN A 95 -7.24 16.22 -3.47
CA ASN A 95 -6.91 17.08 -4.57
C ASN A 95 -7.26 18.52 -4.14
N VAL A 96 -6.40 19.17 -3.37
CA VAL A 96 -6.48 20.60 -3.10
C VAL A 96 -5.86 21.26 -4.31
N ILE A 97 -6.68 21.39 -5.34
CA ILE A 97 -6.48 22.41 -6.35
C ILE A 97 -6.52 23.71 -5.55
N THR A 98 -5.37 24.28 -5.20
CA THR A 98 -5.32 25.68 -4.79
C THR A 98 -5.82 26.46 -5.97
N LEU A 99 -7.07 26.95 -5.89
CA LEU A 99 -7.63 27.85 -6.87
C LEU A 99 -6.58 28.93 -7.13
N THR A 100 -6.07 28.90 -8.36
CA THR A 100 -5.25 29.94 -8.95
C THR A 100 -5.73 31.30 -8.51
N GLU A 101 -4.81 32.08 -7.96
CA GLU A 101 -4.89 33.54 -7.94
C GLU A 101 -5.38 34.02 -9.31
N ILE A 102 -6.51 34.71 -9.31
CA ILE A 102 -6.89 35.56 -10.43
C ILE A 102 -7.26 36.92 -9.82
N SER A 103 -6.25 37.80 -9.86
CA SER A 103 -6.29 39.26 -10.10
C SER A 103 -7.21 40.09 -9.19
N SER A 104 -6.66 40.91 -8.29
CA SER A 104 -6.14 42.27 -8.54
C SER A 104 -7.24 43.33 -8.75
N ASP A 105 -7.12 44.38 -7.93
CA ASP A 105 -7.81 45.69 -7.89
C ASP A 105 -9.07 45.80 -7.01
#